data_AF-A0A6A6WLW3-F1
#
_entry.id   AF-A0A6A6WLW3-F1
#
_cell.length_a   1.000
_cell.length_b   1.000
_cell.length_c   1.000
_cell.angle_alpha   90.00
_cell.angle_beta   90.00
_cell.angle_gamma   90.00
#
_symmetry.space_group_name_H-M   'P 1'
#
loop_
_entity.id
_entity.type
_entity.pdbx_description
1 polymer ?
#
loop_
_entity_poly.entity_id
_entity_poly.type
_entity_poly.pdbx_seq_one_letter_code
_entity_poly.pdbx_strand_id
1 'polypeptide(L)'
;MKTTFAALALTLTLTSTALGASISALNNCGTSIWVKADSQSSSGPITEIAAGATWTANLETTQQGNAVKFSNSNTDFTKPISFDYSVTNGVNYYDVSNAAGQPFSLAAADTQGGSGACPSVMCPGSDCQAVKTCGSDRSFNIRAC
;
A
#
# COMPACT_ATOMS: atom_id res chain seq x y z
N MET A 1 -65.39 4.16 13.04
CA MET A 1 -64.19 3.31 12.85
C MET A 1 -62.98 4.22 12.75
N LYS A 2 -62.00 4.10 13.66
CA LYS A 2 -60.72 4.85 13.62
C LYS A 2 -59.64 3.91 13.10
N THR A 3 -59.09 4.21 11.94
CA THR A 3 -58.02 3.42 11.31
C THR A 3 -56.69 4.08 11.65
N THR A 4 -55.90 3.43 12.50
CA THR A 4 -54.57 3.91 12.89
C THR A 4 -53.54 3.30 11.93
N PHE A 5 -52.82 4.14 11.18
CA PHE A 5 -51.70 3.71 10.34
C PHE A 5 -50.42 3.71 11.19
N ALA A 6 -49.82 2.54 11.39
CA ALA A 6 -48.51 2.40 12.01
C ALA A 6 -47.43 2.48 10.92
N ALA A 7 -46.59 3.51 10.97
CA ALA A 7 -45.41 3.64 10.10
C ALA A 7 -44.25 2.82 10.69
N LEU A 8 -43.79 1.81 9.95
CA LEU A 8 -42.65 0.98 10.30
C LEU A 8 -41.36 1.72 9.85
N ALA A 9 -40.59 2.26 10.79
CA ALA A 9 -39.30 2.87 10.51
C ALA A 9 -38.20 1.79 10.47
N LEU A 10 -37.66 1.51 9.28
CA LEU A 10 -36.43 0.71 9.14
C LEU A 10 -35.21 1.58 9.48
N THR A 11 -34.60 1.33 10.63
CA THR A 11 -33.28 1.88 10.98
C THR A 11 -32.18 1.05 10.32
N LEU A 12 -31.58 1.56 9.23
CA LEU A 12 -30.31 1.03 8.71
C LEU A 12 -29.18 1.44 9.66
N THR A 13 -28.64 0.49 10.42
CA THR A 13 -27.40 0.69 11.17
C THR A 13 -26.22 0.58 10.21
N LEU A 14 -25.69 1.72 9.77
CA LEU A 14 -24.39 1.80 9.10
C LEU A 14 -23.31 1.49 10.15
N THR A 15 -22.87 0.23 10.22
CA THR A 15 -21.67 -0.11 10.98
C THR A 15 -20.46 0.46 10.25
N SER A 16 -19.96 1.60 10.71
CA SER A 16 -18.67 2.14 10.28
C SER A 16 -17.57 1.17 10.75
N THR A 17 -17.17 0.23 9.90
CA THR A 17 -15.91 -0.47 10.10
C THR A 17 -14.81 0.57 9.91
N ALA A 18 -14.14 0.96 10.99
CA ALA A 18 -12.96 1.80 10.89
C ALA A 18 -11.96 1.08 9.97
N LEU A 19 -11.81 1.59 8.74
CA LEU A 19 -10.82 1.09 7.80
C LEU A 19 -9.44 1.40 8.40
N GLY A 20 -8.64 0.36 8.64
CA GLY A 20 -7.25 0.53 9.03
C GLY A 20 -6.45 1.29 7.96
N ALA A 21 -5.22 1.69 8.30
CA ALA A 21 -4.32 2.29 7.32
C ALA A 21 -4.17 1.40 6.08
N SER A 22 -4.00 2.02 4.91
CA SER A 22 -3.94 1.33 3.61
C SER A 22 -2.70 1.69 2.81
N ILE A 23 -2.35 0.83 1.87
CA ILE A 23 -1.41 1.10 0.79
C ILE A 23 -2.22 1.23 -0.51
N SER A 24 -1.92 2.27 -1.28
CA SER A 24 -2.43 2.50 -2.62
C SER A 24 -1.24 2.62 -3.57
N ALA A 25 -1.21 1.86 -4.66
CA ALA A 25 -0.12 1.87 -5.63
C ALA A 25 -0.65 2.21 -7.03
N LEU A 26 -0.26 3.37 -7.54
CA LEU A 26 -0.57 3.82 -8.90
C LEU A 26 0.52 3.35 -9.86
N ASN A 27 0.10 2.69 -10.95
CA ASN A 27 0.97 2.45 -12.08
C ASN A 27 0.92 3.64 -13.05
N ASN A 28 1.93 4.50 -13.03
CA ASN A 28 2.10 5.58 -13.99
C ASN A 28 3.05 5.20 -15.14
N CYS A 29 3.49 3.93 -15.20
CA CYS A 29 4.23 3.41 -16.32
C CYS A 29 3.31 3.27 -17.55
N GLY A 30 3.90 3.35 -18.74
CA GLY A 30 3.15 3.21 -20.01
C GLY A 30 2.67 1.79 -20.32
N THR A 31 2.97 0.82 -19.47
CA THR A 31 2.63 -0.61 -19.61
C THR A 31 2.13 -1.17 -18.29
N SER A 32 1.47 -2.32 -18.32
CA SER A 32 1.13 -3.06 -17.10
C SER A 32 2.37 -3.38 -16.26
N ILE A 33 2.19 -3.36 -14.95
CA ILE A 33 3.15 -3.87 -13.96
C ILE A 33 2.43 -4.89 -13.08
N TRP A 34 3.20 -5.62 -12.28
CA TRP A 34 2.66 -6.63 -11.39
C TRP A 34 3.11 -6.37 -9.96
N VAL A 35 2.19 -6.55 -9.03
CA VAL A 35 2.39 -6.33 -7.61
C VAL A 35 2.07 -7.59 -6.82
N LYS A 36 2.80 -7.80 -5.73
CA LYS A 36 2.40 -8.74 -4.67
C LYS A 36 2.79 -8.20 -3.31
N ALA A 37 1.93 -8.40 -2.32
CA ALA A 37 2.22 -8.08 -0.92
C ALA A 37 2.70 -9.34 -0.21
N ASP A 38 3.91 -9.30 0.30
CA ASP A 38 4.51 -10.36 1.12
C ASP A 38 4.58 -9.91 2.59
N SER A 39 4.48 -10.87 3.49
CA SER A 39 4.87 -10.74 4.91
C SER A 39 5.92 -11.80 5.23
N GLN A 40 6.53 -11.74 6.42
CA GLN A 40 7.61 -12.66 6.81
C GLN A 40 7.31 -14.14 6.58
N SER A 41 6.04 -14.55 6.68
CA SER A 41 5.61 -15.95 6.58
C SER A 41 4.63 -16.23 5.44
N SER A 42 4.32 -15.23 4.61
CA SER A 42 3.30 -15.38 3.56
C SER A 42 3.68 -14.59 2.30
N SER A 43 3.40 -15.19 1.14
CA SER A 43 3.45 -14.50 -0.14
C SER A 43 2.02 -14.31 -0.64
N GLY A 44 1.64 -13.06 -0.89
CA GLY A 44 0.35 -12.74 -1.50
C GLY A 44 0.28 -13.15 -2.97
N PRO A 45 -0.93 -13.12 -3.57
CA PRO A 45 -1.11 -13.37 -4.99
C PRO A 45 -0.48 -12.25 -5.83
N ILE A 46 0.01 -12.63 -7.01
CA ILE A 46 0.46 -11.66 -8.03
C ILE A 46 -0.79 -11.03 -8.65
N THR A 47 -0.86 -9.70 -8.64
CA THR A 47 -1.94 -8.92 -9.21
C THR A 47 -1.40 -8.00 -10.28
N GLU A 48 -2.09 -7.89 -11.41
CA GLU A 48 -1.76 -6.91 -12.44
C GLU A 48 -2.26 -5.51 -12.04
N ILE A 49 -1.43 -4.51 -12.30
CA ILE A 49 -1.83 -3.10 -12.29
C ILE A 49 -1.67 -2.60 -13.73
N ALA A 50 -2.79 -2.47 -14.46
CA ALA A 50 -2.76 -1.89 -15.80
C ALA A 50 -2.22 -0.44 -15.77
N ALA A 51 -1.74 0.06 -16.92
CA ALA A 51 -1.27 1.44 -17.03
C ALA A 51 -2.37 2.43 -16.60
N GLY A 52 -2.03 3.36 -15.71
CA GLY A 52 -2.95 4.33 -15.11
C GLY A 52 -3.88 3.77 -14.02
N ALA A 53 -3.85 2.46 -13.74
CA ALA A 53 -4.68 1.85 -12.70
C ALA A 53 -4.01 1.91 -11.32
N THR A 54 -4.84 1.74 -10.29
CA THR A 54 -4.43 1.72 -8.89
C THR A 54 -4.74 0.38 -8.26
N TRP A 55 -3.78 -0.19 -7.56
CA TRP A 55 -3.97 -1.33 -6.66
C TRP A 55 -4.05 -0.84 -5.22
N THR A 56 -4.85 -1.50 -4.38
CA THR A 56 -5.00 -1.14 -2.96
C THR A 56 -4.96 -2.37 -2.07
N ALA A 57 -4.34 -2.25 -0.90
CA ALA A 57 -4.41 -3.23 0.17
C ALA A 57 -4.42 -2.55 1.54
N ASN A 58 -4.85 -3.29 2.57
CA ASN A 58 -4.66 -2.86 3.95
C ASN A 58 -3.17 -2.94 4.30
N LEU A 59 -2.72 -2.05 5.19
CA LEU A 59 -1.39 -2.12 5.78
C LEU A 59 -1.35 -3.34 6.73
N GLU A 60 -0.41 -4.25 6.54
CA GLU A 60 -0.23 -5.41 7.43
C GLU A 60 0.46 -4.95 8.71
N THR A 61 -0.22 -5.06 9.85
CA THR A 61 0.27 -4.57 11.15
C THR A 61 0.56 -5.68 12.16
N THR A 62 0.27 -6.93 11.82
CA THR A 62 0.43 -8.08 12.74
C THR A 62 1.78 -8.78 12.60
N GLN A 63 2.49 -8.55 11.50
CA GLN A 63 3.82 -9.10 11.21
C GLN A 63 4.83 -7.98 10.94
N GLN A 64 6.10 -8.27 11.17
CA GLN A 64 7.23 -7.40 10.82
C GLN A 64 7.91 -7.91 9.55
N GLY A 65 8.66 -7.04 8.87
CA GLY A 65 9.36 -7.38 7.62
C GLY A 65 8.40 -7.59 6.44
N ASN A 66 7.40 -6.73 6.30
CA ASN A 66 6.45 -6.77 5.20
C ASN A 66 7.04 -6.07 3.97
N ALA A 67 6.64 -6.50 2.78
CA ALA A 67 7.10 -5.92 1.52
C ALA A 67 5.98 -5.90 0.49
N VAL A 68 5.76 -4.75 -0.16
CA VAL A 68 4.99 -4.69 -1.40
C VAL A 68 5.97 -4.68 -2.55
N LYS A 69 6.03 -5.77 -3.30
CA LYS A 69 7.00 -6.01 -4.37
C LYS A 69 6.37 -5.73 -5.72
N PHE A 70 7.14 -5.09 -6.59
CA PHE A 70 6.72 -4.68 -7.92
C PHE A 70 7.66 -5.22 -9.00
N SER A 71 7.08 -5.74 -10.08
CA SER A 71 7.80 -6.30 -11.22
C SER A 71 7.19 -5.83 -12.54
N ASN A 72 7.97 -5.88 -13.62
CA ASN A 72 7.50 -5.77 -15.01
C ASN A 72 7.23 -7.14 -15.64
N SER A 73 7.11 -8.19 -14.83
CA SER A 73 6.71 -9.54 -15.24
C SER A 73 5.76 -10.17 -14.23
N ASN A 74 4.74 -10.88 -14.71
CA ASN A 74 3.81 -11.67 -13.88
C ASN A 74 4.37 -13.04 -13.45
N THR A 75 5.52 -13.43 -13.98
CA THR A 75 6.13 -14.74 -13.77
C THR A 75 7.53 -14.66 -13.19
N ASP A 76 8.15 -13.48 -13.21
CA ASP A 76 9.48 -13.23 -12.66
C ASP A 76 9.44 -12.13 -11.59
N PHE A 77 9.59 -12.55 -10.34
CA PHE A 77 9.76 -11.70 -9.16
C PHE A 77 11.13 -11.96 -8.51
N THR A 78 12.14 -12.36 -9.28
CA THR A 78 13.51 -12.53 -8.77
C THR A 78 14.26 -11.21 -8.63
N LYS A 79 13.85 -10.18 -9.39
CA LYS A 79 14.44 -8.82 -9.37
C LYS A 79 13.44 -7.68 -9.17
N PRO A 80 12.52 -7.74 -8.19
CA PRO A 80 11.55 -6.69 -7.97
C PRO A 80 12.18 -5.48 -7.28
N ILE A 81 11.56 -4.31 -7.47
CA ILE A 81 11.69 -3.19 -6.53
C ILE A 81 10.60 -3.33 -5.46
N SER A 82 10.87 -2.92 -4.22
CA SER A 82 9.90 -3.05 -3.13
C SER A 82 9.69 -1.76 -2.34
N PHE A 83 8.50 -1.65 -1.77
CA PHE A 83 8.24 -0.83 -0.60
C PHE A 83 8.26 -1.75 0.62
N ASP A 84 9.32 -1.67 1.41
CA ASP A 84 9.52 -2.50 2.59
C ASP A 84 9.04 -1.74 3.82
N TYR A 85 8.34 -2.41 4.73
CA TYR A 85 7.83 -1.78 5.94
C TYR A 85 7.67 -2.74 7.12
N SER A 86 7.65 -2.17 8.33
CA SER A 86 7.29 -2.86 9.56
C SER A 86 6.50 -1.92 10.46
N VAL A 87 5.47 -2.46 11.11
CA VAL A 87 4.66 -1.70 12.07
C VAL A 87 4.94 -2.24 13.47
N THR A 88 5.43 -1.39 14.37
CA THR A 88 5.72 -1.76 15.75
C THR A 88 5.48 -0.58 16.68
N ASN A 89 4.84 -0.83 17.83
CA ASN A 89 4.59 0.17 18.87
C ASN A 89 3.97 1.48 18.36
N GLY A 90 3.05 1.40 17.39
CA GLY A 90 2.39 2.58 16.82
C GLY A 90 3.23 3.36 15.81
N VAL A 91 4.35 2.80 15.36
CA VAL A 91 5.27 3.42 14.40
C VAL A 91 5.43 2.51 13.18
N ASN A 92 5.31 3.10 12.00
CA ASN A 92 5.71 2.50 10.74
C ASN A 92 7.18 2.84 10.47
N TYR A 93 7.98 1.83 10.16
CA TYR A 93 9.32 1.96 9.59
C TYR A 93 9.22 1.53 8.14
N TYR A 94 9.71 2.34 7.21
CA TYR A 94 9.53 2.06 5.79
C TYR A 94 10.65 2.60 4.92
N ASP A 95 10.87 1.96 3.79
CA ASP A 95 11.71 2.44 2.71
C ASP A 95 11.19 1.98 1.34
N VAL A 96 11.85 2.46 0.29
CA VAL A 96 11.80 1.81 -1.02
C VAL A 96 13.17 1.18 -1.23
N SER A 97 13.19 -0.12 -1.52
CA SER A 97 14.38 -0.95 -1.64
C SER A 97 14.55 -1.50 -3.06
N ASN A 98 15.75 -1.35 -3.61
CA ASN A 98 16.16 -1.95 -4.88
C ASN A 98 17.11 -3.15 -4.69
N ALA A 99 17.21 -3.69 -3.47
CA ALA A 99 18.18 -4.73 -3.12
C ALA A 99 18.06 -6.01 -3.99
N ALA A 100 16.86 -6.35 -4.44
CA ALA A 100 16.63 -7.47 -5.34
C ALA A 100 16.67 -7.05 -6.84
N GLY A 101 16.25 -5.82 -7.15
CA GLY A 101 16.31 -5.25 -8.49
C GLY A 101 15.53 -3.95 -8.61
N GLN A 102 15.57 -3.36 -9.80
CA GLN A 102 14.91 -2.10 -10.11
C GLN A 102 14.39 -2.10 -11.55
N PRO A 103 13.22 -2.73 -11.80
CA PRO A 103 12.64 -2.76 -13.14
C PRO A 103 12.13 -1.37 -13.58
N PHE A 104 11.86 -0.47 -12.63
CA PHE A 104 11.43 0.91 -12.83
C PHE A 104 11.65 1.74 -11.56
N SER A 105 11.45 3.06 -11.63
CA SER A 105 11.46 3.93 -10.45
C SER A 105 10.22 3.70 -9.58
N LEU A 106 10.40 3.82 -8.27
CA LEU A 106 9.31 3.72 -7.29
C LEU A 106 9.46 4.84 -6.26
N ALA A 107 8.36 5.47 -5.90
CA ALA A 107 8.29 6.43 -4.81
C ALA A 107 7.10 6.11 -3.91
N ALA A 108 7.25 6.35 -2.62
CA ALA A 108 6.16 6.25 -1.65
C ALA A 108 6.12 7.52 -0.78
N ALA A 109 4.92 8.00 -0.54
CA ALA A 109 4.62 9.10 0.36
C ALA A 109 3.37 8.75 1.15
N ASP A 110 3.14 9.37 2.30
CA ASP A 110 1.84 9.23 2.96
C ASP A 110 0.73 9.93 2.16
N THR A 111 -0.53 9.72 2.55
CA THR A 111 -1.69 10.37 1.91
C THR A 111 -1.69 11.89 2.00
N GLN A 112 -0.84 12.48 2.85
CA GLN A 112 -0.61 13.92 2.96
C GLN A 112 0.56 14.41 2.08
N GLY A 113 1.04 13.56 1.17
CA GLY A 113 2.05 13.92 0.17
C GLY A 113 3.47 14.02 0.73
N GLY A 114 3.75 13.37 1.85
CA GLY A 114 5.06 13.42 2.50
C GLY A 114 5.33 14.70 3.29
N SER A 115 4.29 15.49 3.55
CA SER A 115 4.39 16.74 4.31
C SER A 115 4.34 16.49 5.82
N GLY A 116 5.13 17.22 6.59
CA GLY A 116 5.13 17.13 8.06
C GLY A 116 5.83 15.88 8.61
N ALA A 117 5.08 14.97 9.23
CA ALA A 117 5.60 13.90 10.09
C ALA A 117 6.01 12.60 9.36
N CYS A 118 5.76 12.50 8.05
CA CYS A 118 5.99 11.30 7.25
C CYS A 118 6.86 11.63 6.02
N PRO A 119 8.19 11.49 6.07
CA PRO A 119 9.02 11.84 4.92
C PRO A 119 8.79 10.91 3.71
N SER A 120 8.71 11.46 2.49
CA SER A 120 8.69 10.63 1.29
C SER A 120 9.97 9.81 1.12
N VAL A 121 9.84 8.63 0.53
CA VAL A 121 10.94 7.77 0.09
C VAL A 121 10.85 7.58 -1.42
N MET A 122 12.01 7.58 -2.09
CA MET A 122 12.07 7.41 -3.53
C MET A 122 13.33 6.68 -3.95
N CYS A 123 13.19 5.95 -5.05
CA CYS A 123 14.27 5.20 -5.68
C CYS A 123 14.41 5.60 -7.16
N PRO A 124 15.10 6.70 -7.46
CA PRO A 124 15.36 7.13 -8.83
C PRO A 124 16.62 6.50 -9.45
N GLY A 125 17.47 5.81 -8.68
CA GLY A 125 18.82 5.37 -9.11
C GLY A 125 19.41 4.21 -8.29
N SER A 126 20.73 4.10 -8.17
CA SER A 126 21.40 2.86 -7.74
C SER A 126 21.37 2.53 -6.24
N ASP A 127 21.19 3.50 -5.34
CA ASP A 127 21.13 3.25 -3.89
C ASP A 127 19.80 3.71 -3.31
N CYS A 128 18.88 2.76 -3.19
CA CYS A 128 17.54 3.00 -2.69
C CYS A 128 17.38 2.29 -1.37
N GLN A 129 17.90 2.86 -0.29
CA GLN A 129 17.58 2.46 1.08
C GLN A 129 17.75 3.66 1.99
N ALA A 130 16.63 4.27 2.37
CA ALA A 130 16.62 5.36 3.33
C ALA A 130 15.41 5.19 4.25
N VAL A 131 15.55 4.33 5.27
CA VAL A 131 14.48 4.05 6.23
C VAL A 131 13.97 5.36 6.84
N LYS A 132 12.66 5.56 6.74
CA LYS A 132 11.91 6.65 7.37
C LYS A 132 10.90 6.07 8.34
N THR A 133 10.34 6.95 9.15
CA THR A 133 9.30 6.60 10.12
C THR A 133 8.10 7.51 10.01
N CYS A 134 6.95 6.98 10.43
CA CYS A 134 5.72 7.74 10.65
C CYS A 134 4.81 7.03 11.65
N GLY A 135 3.70 7.66 12.06
CA GLY A 135 2.67 7.00 12.86
C GLY A 135 2.04 5.82 12.13
N SER A 136 1.65 4.77 12.86
CA SER A 136 1.04 3.56 12.28
C SER A 136 -0.37 3.77 11.71
N ASP A 137 -0.98 4.92 11.99
CA ASP A 137 -2.28 5.35 11.46
C ASP A 137 -2.19 5.85 10.02
N ARG A 138 -0.98 5.93 9.45
CA ARG A 138 -0.73 6.53 8.14
C ARG A 138 -0.89 5.54 7.00
N SER A 139 -1.65 5.98 6.01
CA SER A 139 -1.78 5.31 4.72
C SER A 139 -0.74 5.84 3.73
N PHE A 140 -0.28 4.97 2.84
CA PHE A 140 0.77 5.28 1.86
C PHE A 140 0.24 5.26 0.42
N ASN A 141 0.68 6.24 -0.35
CA ASN A 141 0.53 6.32 -1.80
C ASN A 141 1.88 5.99 -2.44
N ILE A 142 1.93 4.91 -3.19
CA ILE A 142 3.06 4.45 -3.98
C ILE A 142 2.82 4.84 -5.44
N ARG A 143 3.87 5.29 -6.13
CA ARG A 143 3.86 5.61 -7.56
C ARG A 143 5.01 4.89 -8.24
N ALA A 144 4.66 4.06 -9.23
CA ALA A 144 5.61 3.42 -10.13
C ALA A 144 5.67 4.22 -11.44
N CYS A 145 6.87 4.63 -11.85
CA CYS A 145 7.05 5.66 -12.88
C CYS A 145 6.23 6.96 -12.62
#